data_AF-A0A3B8RV41-F1
#
_entry.id   AF-A0A3B8RV41-F1
#
_cell.length_a   1.000
_cell.length_b   1.000
_cell.length_c   1.000
_cell.angle_alpha   90.00
_cell.angle_beta   90.00
_cell.angle_gamma   90.00
#
_symmetry.space_group_name_H-M   'P 1'
#
loop_
_entity.id
_entity.type
_entity.pdbx_description
1 polymer ?
#
loop_
_entity_poly.entity_id
_entity_poly.type
_entity_poly.pdbx_seq_one_letter_code
_entity_poly.pdbx_strand_id
1 'polypeptide(L)'
;MKLYAQHGYGEAEKINQGLQKGIISGAVYSAKDITPDRLNNRLSEIAASSPSAARIFDPQYYVSLIGSDPNIRLGKLEEYPYFRIRRRSQLESNQLITDEIRKVIKFQISLPVTAIISPNILISRSFDSVEAVIAKNFIRQAKGIYEEFSDNRPLYVTLAVSREALIDFTELEAFLNDVTILNSPPDGFYLLVGARSIEARTDLYHTDVIANWMLLNYSLKINGYQIINGYSDLISPFLGAVGGDIGCTGWWSNLRIFSMDRFAPEVTGGRLPVQRYLSTKLLNRITFYELGALRRIIPNVANELPMDEKYEGEPERSIEVLQSWEALSSLLAIITASGDSYKNLEKCAEAIKSAEDLYTSIKARYRLDAKSDDTHLEPLQEGMNLFKKRAEI
;
A
#
# COMPACT_ATOMS: atom_id res chain seq x y z
N MET A 1 7.56 -10.51 6.19
CA MET A 1 7.13 -9.48 5.23
C MET A 1 8.18 -8.37 5.12
N LYS A 2 8.41 -7.79 3.93
CA LYS A 2 9.33 -6.66 3.70
C LYS A 2 8.57 -5.32 3.66
N LEU A 3 9.28 -4.21 3.88
CA LEU A 3 8.73 -2.86 3.75
C LEU A 3 9.38 -2.11 2.58
N TYR A 4 8.55 -1.56 1.67
CA TYR A 4 8.98 -0.67 0.59
C TYR A 4 8.49 0.76 0.81
N ALA A 5 9.28 1.73 0.31
CA ALA A 5 8.84 3.11 0.23
C ALA A 5 7.82 3.27 -0.91
N GLN A 6 6.68 3.88 -0.61
CA GLN A 6 5.76 4.38 -1.62
C GLN A 6 6.20 5.78 -2.06
N HIS A 7 6.69 5.90 -3.30
CA HIS A 7 7.16 7.17 -3.84
C HIS A 7 6.01 8.16 -4.07
N GLY A 8 6.31 9.44 -3.89
CA GLY A 8 5.46 10.54 -4.34
C GLY A 8 6.23 11.85 -4.44
N TYR A 9 5.50 12.98 -4.41
CA TYR A 9 6.13 14.29 -4.45
C TYR A 9 7.03 14.56 -3.23
N GLY A 10 8.21 15.14 -3.47
CA GLY A 10 9.12 15.56 -2.40
C GLY A 10 9.99 14.43 -1.84
N GLU A 11 10.39 13.47 -2.68
CA GLU A 11 11.30 12.36 -2.33
C GLU A 11 12.58 12.86 -1.64
N ALA A 12 13.34 13.75 -2.30
CA ALA A 12 14.69 14.13 -1.91
C ALA A 12 15.57 12.88 -1.66
N GLU A 13 16.31 12.81 -0.55
CA GLU A 13 17.19 11.68 -0.22
C GLU A 13 16.53 10.60 0.67
N LYS A 14 15.21 10.66 0.90
CA LYS A 14 14.53 9.77 1.87
C LYS A 14 14.71 8.30 1.52
N ILE A 15 14.45 7.91 0.26
CA ILE A 15 14.54 6.52 -0.19
C ILE A 15 15.99 6.02 -0.07
N ASN A 16 16.96 6.79 -0.56
CA ASN A 16 18.38 6.45 -0.46
C ASN A 16 18.82 6.25 1.00
N GLN A 17 18.45 7.16 1.90
CA GLN A 17 18.79 7.02 3.33
C GLN A 17 18.10 5.81 3.97
N GLY A 18 16.84 5.55 3.65
CA GLY A 18 16.11 4.37 4.14
C GLY A 18 16.75 3.06 3.70
N LEU A 19 17.19 2.97 2.44
CA LEU A 19 17.89 1.82 1.88
C LEU A 19 19.28 1.63 2.51
N GLN A 20 20.08 2.69 2.61
CA GLN A 20 21.43 2.65 3.20
C GLN A 20 21.40 2.21 4.67
N LYS A 21 20.35 2.59 5.42
CA LYS A 21 20.14 2.17 6.81
C LYS A 21 19.53 0.77 6.95
N GLY A 22 19.12 0.13 5.85
CA GLY A 22 18.44 -1.16 5.88
C GLY A 22 17.02 -1.12 6.46
N ILE A 23 16.43 0.07 6.59
CA ILE A 23 15.10 0.28 7.17
C ILE A 23 13.99 -0.13 6.19
N ILE A 24 14.22 0.08 4.89
CA ILE A 24 13.36 -0.36 3.80
C ILE A 24 14.15 -1.27 2.86
N SER A 25 13.45 -2.17 2.17
CA SER A 25 14.05 -3.15 1.26
C SER A 25 13.86 -2.80 -0.23
N GLY A 26 13.25 -1.66 -0.53
CA GLY A 26 12.94 -1.25 -1.89
C GLY A 26 11.99 -0.06 -1.97
N ALA A 27 11.61 0.30 -3.19
CA ALA A 27 10.67 1.38 -3.45
C ALA A 27 9.75 1.08 -4.65
N VAL A 28 8.52 1.61 -4.57
CA VAL A 28 7.53 1.62 -5.66
C VAL A 28 7.38 3.05 -6.16
N TYR A 29 7.80 3.30 -7.40
CA TYR A 29 7.73 4.60 -8.06
C TYR A 29 6.38 4.82 -8.73
N SER A 30 5.68 5.90 -8.35
CA SER A 30 4.39 6.27 -8.94
C SER A 30 4.56 7.21 -10.14
N ALA A 31 4.05 6.80 -11.30
CA ALA A 31 4.11 7.54 -12.56
C ALA A 31 3.63 9.01 -12.50
N LYS A 32 2.61 9.31 -11.70
CA LYS A 32 2.04 10.67 -11.53
C LYS A 32 3.07 11.67 -10.96
N ASP A 33 4.03 11.21 -10.18
CA ASP A 33 4.88 12.08 -9.35
C ASP A 33 6.35 12.14 -9.83
N ILE A 34 6.69 11.46 -10.93
CA ILE A 34 8.05 11.46 -11.52
C ILE A 34 7.95 11.43 -13.04
N THR A 35 8.85 12.14 -13.74
CA THR A 35 8.92 12.11 -15.21
C THR A 35 9.64 10.84 -15.69
N PRO A 36 9.42 10.33 -16.91
CA PRO A 36 10.12 9.16 -17.44
C PRO A 36 11.66 9.22 -17.33
N ASP A 37 12.27 10.35 -17.69
CA ASP A 37 13.74 10.51 -17.65
C ASP A 37 14.29 10.46 -16.22
N ARG A 38 13.67 11.21 -15.31
CA ARG A 38 14.03 11.19 -13.88
C ARG A 38 13.83 9.81 -13.27
N LEU A 39 12.78 9.09 -13.64
CA LEU A 39 12.55 7.72 -13.19
C LEU A 39 13.73 6.82 -13.58
N ASN A 40 14.14 6.86 -14.85
CA ASN A 40 15.26 6.04 -15.30
C ASN A 40 16.57 6.37 -14.55
N ASN A 41 16.84 7.66 -14.34
CA ASN A 41 18.01 8.10 -13.57
C ASN A 41 17.96 7.60 -12.12
N ARG A 42 16.82 7.78 -11.42
CA ARG A 42 16.66 7.33 -10.04
C ARG A 42 16.77 5.82 -9.88
N LEU A 43 16.15 5.06 -10.77
CA LEU A 43 16.24 3.60 -10.73
C LEU A 43 17.69 3.14 -11.01
N SER A 44 18.42 3.82 -11.89
CA SER A 44 19.83 3.54 -12.17
C SER A 44 20.74 3.89 -10.98
N GLU A 45 20.48 5.02 -10.31
CA GLU A 45 21.17 5.42 -9.07
C GLU A 45 20.99 4.35 -7.99
N ILE A 46 19.76 3.90 -7.72
CA ILE A 46 19.49 2.84 -6.75
C ILE A 46 20.12 1.52 -7.18
N ALA A 47 20.08 1.18 -8.47
CA ALA A 47 20.71 -0.04 -8.97
C ALA A 47 22.23 -0.06 -8.72
N ALA A 48 22.88 1.11 -8.75
CA ALA A 48 24.30 1.25 -8.45
C ALA A 48 24.60 1.29 -6.93
N SER A 49 23.85 2.08 -6.16
CA SER A 49 24.13 2.31 -4.73
C SER A 49 23.56 1.23 -3.81
N SER A 50 22.52 0.53 -4.24
CA SER A 50 21.82 -0.50 -3.46
C SER A 50 21.30 -1.61 -4.39
N PRO A 51 22.19 -2.42 -4.99
CA PRO A 51 21.81 -3.38 -6.05
C PRO A 51 20.73 -4.38 -5.63
N SER A 52 20.72 -4.78 -4.35
CA SER A 52 19.76 -5.72 -3.77
C SER A 52 18.39 -5.10 -3.45
N ALA A 53 18.26 -3.77 -3.50
CA ALA A 53 17.00 -3.09 -3.24
C ALA A 53 16.00 -3.35 -4.38
N ALA A 54 14.75 -3.63 -4.03
CA ALA A 54 13.70 -3.72 -5.04
C ALA A 54 13.41 -2.35 -5.64
N ARG A 55 13.26 -2.33 -6.96
CA ARG A 55 13.01 -1.14 -7.77
C ARG A 55 11.79 -1.44 -8.62
N ILE A 56 10.64 -0.92 -8.21
CA ILE A 56 9.35 -1.24 -8.83
C ILE A 56 8.71 0.04 -9.34
N PHE A 57 7.94 -0.04 -10.41
CA PHE A 57 7.21 1.07 -10.99
C PHE A 57 5.71 0.75 -11.01
N ASP A 58 4.89 1.60 -10.39
CA ASP A 58 3.44 1.58 -10.47
C ASP A 58 3.01 2.39 -11.71
N PRO A 59 2.47 1.76 -12.77
CA PRO A 59 2.07 2.45 -13.99
C PRO A 59 0.89 3.41 -13.81
N GLN A 60 0.13 3.26 -12.71
CA GLN A 60 -1.07 4.05 -12.38
C GLN A 60 -2.13 4.07 -13.47
N TYR A 61 -2.25 2.97 -14.23
CA TYR A 61 -3.23 2.84 -15.31
C TYR A 61 -4.69 2.84 -14.80
N TYR A 62 -4.91 2.57 -13.52
CA TYR A 62 -6.22 2.64 -12.87
C TYR A 62 -6.87 4.04 -12.91
N VAL A 63 -6.09 5.07 -13.26
CA VAL A 63 -6.56 6.44 -13.48
C VAL A 63 -7.22 6.62 -14.86
N SER A 64 -6.99 5.70 -15.81
CA SER A 64 -7.41 5.84 -17.22
C SER A 64 -8.92 6.05 -17.39
N LEU A 65 -9.75 5.52 -16.49
CA LEU A 65 -11.21 5.61 -16.57
C LEU A 65 -11.82 6.92 -16.05
N ILE A 66 -11.02 7.79 -15.42
CA ILE A 66 -11.51 9.00 -14.73
C ILE A 66 -11.44 10.24 -15.62
N GLY A 67 -10.91 10.10 -16.84
CA GLY A 67 -10.59 11.24 -17.70
C GLY A 67 -11.76 11.97 -18.37
N SER A 68 -12.99 11.80 -17.88
CA SER A 68 -14.10 12.73 -18.17
C SER A 68 -14.13 13.94 -17.24
N ASP A 69 -13.39 13.92 -16.12
CA ASP A 69 -13.26 15.09 -15.26
C ASP A 69 -12.23 16.07 -15.86
N PRO A 70 -12.64 17.26 -16.33
CA PRO A 70 -11.72 18.24 -16.91
C PRO A 70 -10.70 18.79 -15.89
N ASN A 71 -10.91 18.59 -14.59
CA ASN A 71 -10.04 19.10 -13.54
C ASN A 71 -9.11 18.01 -12.96
N ILE A 72 -9.06 16.83 -13.58
CA ILE A 72 -8.20 15.74 -13.13
C ILE A 72 -6.72 16.14 -13.20
N ARG A 73 -5.97 15.84 -12.14
CA ARG A 73 -4.54 16.13 -12.01
C ARG A 73 -3.71 14.89 -12.27
N LEU A 74 -3.46 14.64 -13.55
CA LEU A 74 -2.63 13.53 -14.00
C LEU A 74 -1.14 13.73 -13.70
N GLY A 75 -0.70 14.98 -13.49
CA GLY A 75 0.68 15.30 -13.14
C GLY A 75 1.65 14.82 -14.22
N LYS A 76 2.63 14.00 -13.85
CA LYS A 76 3.62 13.45 -14.78
C LYS A 76 3.13 12.24 -15.57
N LEU A 77 1.96 11.68 -15.22
CA LEU A 77 1.40 10.51 -15.87
C LEU A 77 1.14 10.74 -17.37
N GLU A 78 0.79 11.96 -17.78
CA GLU A 78 0.57 12.32 -19.19
C GLU A 78 1.84 12.29 -20.05
N GLU A 79 3.01 12.39 -19.42
CA GLU A 79 4.30 12.34 -20.11
C GLU A 79 4.69 10.90 -20.50
N TYR A 80 4.01 9.89 -19.96
CA TYR A 80 4.33 8.49 -20.24
C TYR A 80 3.71 8.02 -21.58
N PRO A 81 4.50 7.39 -22.46
CA PRO A 81 4.06 7.03 -23.81
C PRO A 81 2.95 5.98 -23.83
N TYR A 82 2.81 5.19 -22.76
CA TYR A 82 1.77 4.18 -22.63
C TYR A 82 0.43 4.76 -22.17
N PHE A 83 0.40 5.94 -21.54
CA PHE A 83 -0.79 6.38 -20.82
C PHE A 83 -1.77 7.09 -21.73
N ARG A 84 -3.03 6.66 -21.68
CA ARG A 84 -4.17 7.31 -22.35
C ARG A 84 -5.41 7.20 -21.47
N ILE A 85 -6.21 8.27 -21.46
CA ILE A 85 -7.57 8.21 -20.92
C ILE A 85 -8.41 7.28 -21.79
N ARG A 86 -9.23 6.45 -21.15
CA ARG A 86 -10.10 5.47 -21.78
C ARG A 86 -11.51 5.57 -21.23
N ARG A 87 -12.48 5.22 -22.08
CA ARG A 87 -13.86 4.96 -21.65
C ARG A 87 -14.01 3.48 -21.33
N ARG A 88 -14.91 3.16 -20.38
CA ARG A 88 -15.23 1.78 -20.02
C ARG A 88 -15.56 0.91 -21.24
N SER A 89 -16.44 1.40 -22.12
CA SER A 89 -16.84 0.69 -23.35
C SER A 89 -15.68 0.41 -24.33
N GLN A 90 -14.60 1.19 -24.29
CA GLN A 90 -13.43 0.89 -25.11
C GLN A 90 -12.65 -0.31 -24.56
N LEU A 91 -12.57 -0.40 -23.23
CA LEU A 91 -11.84 -1.46 -22.52
C LEU A 91 -12.62 -2.78 -22.42
N GLU A 92 -13.83 -2.87 -22.98
CA GLU A 92 -14.50 -4.15 -23.23
C GLU A 92 -13.87 -4.90 -24.42
N SER A 93 -13.08 -4.21 -25.26
CA SER A 93 -12.36 -4.82 -26.38
C SER A 93 -11.10 -5.56 -25.91
N ASN A 94 -11.06 -6.88 -26.16
CA ASN A 94 -9.89 -7.71 -25.87
C ASN A 94 -8.62 -7.17 -26.53
N GLN A 95 -8.70 -6.78 -27.81
CA GLN A 95 -7.54 -6.28 -28.56
C GLN A 95 -6.99 -4.99 -27.94
N LEU A 96 -7.87 -4.08 -27.52
CA LEU A 96 -7.41 -2.85 -26.88
C LEU A 96 -6.72 -3.15 -25.54
N ILE A 97 -7.27 -4.05 -24.72
CA ILE A 97 -6.61 -4.50 -23.48
C ILE A 97 -5.22 -5.05 -23.77
N THR A 98 -5.11 -5.94 -24.78
CA THR A 98 -3.82 -6.49 -25.22
C THR A 98 -2.81 -5.39 -25.53
N ASP A 99 -3.23 -4.39 -26.30
CA ASP A 99 -2.36 -3.29 -26.73
C ASP A 99 -1.93 -2.39 -25.57
N GLU A 100 -2.81 -2.12 -24.60
CA GLU A 100 -2.50 -1.30 -23.43
C GLU A 100 -1.53 -2.03 -22.48
N ILE A 101 -1.73 -3.34 -22.25
CA ILE A 101 -0.78 -4.17 -21.50
C ILE A 101 0.59 -4.16 -22.18
N ARG A 102 0.62 -4.40 -23.49
CA ARG A 102 1.87 -4.45 -24.28
C ARG A 102 2.65 -3.14 -24.18
N LYS A 103 1.99 -1.98 -24.26
CA LYS A 103 2.64 -0.66 -24.13
C LYS A 103 3.26 -0.45 -22.75
N VAL A 104 2.55 -0.81 -21.69
CA VAL A 104 3.00 -0.63 -20.29
C VAL A 104 4.18 -1.56 -19.97
N ILE A 105 4.10 -2.82 -20.40
CA ILE A 105 5.20 -3.79 -20.24
C ILE A 105 6.43 -3.32 -21.01
N LYS A 106 6.27 -2.97 -22.30
CA LYS A 106 7.37 -2.51 -23.15
C LYS A 106 8.11 -1.31 -22.53
N PHE A 107 7.39 -0.37 -21.94
CA PHE A 107 8.00 0.78 -21.26
C PHE A 107 8.82 0.35 -20.02
N GLN A 108 8.31 -0.55 -19.20
CA GLN A 108 9.02 -0.99 -17.99
C GLN A 108 10.24 -1.86 -18.32
N ILE A 109 10.19 -2.61 -19.42
CA ILE A 109 11.32 -3.46 -19.82
C ILE A 109 12.59 -2.64 -20.07
N SER A 110 12.45 -1.43 -20.61
CA SER A 110 13.59 -0.53 -20.82
C SER A 110 14.13 0.12 -19.54
N LEU A 111 13.48 -0.08 -18.39
CA LEU A 111 13.91 0.49 -17.11
C LEU A 111 14.69 -0.54 -16.28
N PRO A 112 15.61 -0.09 -15.40
CA PRO A 112 16.34 -0.97 -14.47
C PRO A 112 15.50 -1.37 -13.24
N VAL A 113 14.22 -1.70 -13.46
CA VAL A 113 13.31 -2.25 -12.46
C VAL A 113 13.64 -3.71 -12.16
N THR A 114 13.39 -4.15 -10.93
CA THR A 114 13.57 -5.54 -10.49
C THR A 114 12.35 -6.42 -10.76
N ALA A 115 11.22 -5.82 -11.11
CA ALA A 115 9.95 -6.47 -11.37
C ALA A 115 9.11 -5.63 -12.34
N ILE A 116 8.20 -6.27 -13.07
CA ILE A 116 7.27 -5.62 -13.99
C ILE A 116 5.87 -5.62 -13.36
N ILE A 117 5.17 -4.48 -13.39
CA ILE A 117 3.76 -4.40 -13.01
C ILE A 117 2.91 -4.22 -14.26
N SER A 118 2.13 -5.24 -14.63
CA SER A 118 1.10 -5.15 -15.66
C SER A 118 -0.02 -4.19 -15.21
N PRO A 119 -0.57 -3.37 -16.13
CA PRO A 119 -1.60 -2.39 -15.78
C PRO A 119 -2.93 -3.07 -15.47
N ASN A 120 -3.79 -2.35 -14.75
CA ASN A 120 -5.19 -2.71 -14.58
C ASN A 120 -6.02 -1.45 -14.26
N ILE A 121 -7.34 -1.60 -14.24
CA ILE A 121 -8.29 -0.54 -13.87
C ILE A 121 -8.71 -0.63 -12.40
N LEU A 122 -9.35 0.44 -11.89
CA LEU A 122 -10.00 0.44 -10.58
C LEU A 122 -11.38 -0.24 -10.68
N ILE A 123 -11.63 -1.22 -9.81
CA ILE A 123 -12.98 -1.75 -9.55
C ILE A 123 -13.63 -0.83 -8.50
N SER A 124 -14.55 0.03 -8.94
CA SER A 124 -14.98 1.17 -8.13
C SER A 124 -16.12 0.87 -7.15
N ARG A 125 -16.97 -0.13 -7.44
CA ARG A 125 -18.21 -0.34 -6.69
C ARG A 125 -18.44 -1.77 -6.22
N SER A 126 -18.26 -2.75 -7.10
CA SER A 126 -18.69 -4.13 -6.88
C SER A 126 -17.87 -5.09 -7.75
N PHE A 127 -17.65 -6.31 -7.26
CA PHE A 127 -16.93 -7.35 -7.98
C PHE A 127 -17.80 -8.07 -9.03
N ASP A 128 -19.10 -7.80 -9.07
CA ASP A 128 -20.02 -8.20 -10.15
C ASP A 128 -20.18 -7.12 -11.24
N SER A 129 -19.40 -6.04 -11.16
CA SER A 129 -19.49 -4.93 -12.13
C SER A 129 -18.78 -5.23 -13.46
N VAL A 130 -19.13 -4.43 -14.49
CA VAL A 130 -18.39 -4.41 -15.78
C VAL A 130 -16.89 -4.12 -15.57
N GLU A 131 -16.55 -3.28 -14.58
CA GLU A 131 -15.15 -2.99 -14.23
C GLU A 131 -14.44 -4.24 -13.71
N ALA A 132 -15.11 -5.09 -12.93
CA ALA A 132 -14.53 -6.35 -12.49
C ALA A 132 -14.32 -7.33 -13.66
N VAL A 133 -15.24 -7.38 -14.63
CA VAL A 133 -15.06 -8.18 -15.86
C VAL A 133 -13.85 -7.70 -16.67
N ILE A 134 -13.73 -6.39 -16.88
CA ILE A 134 -12.57 -5.79 -17.57
C ILE A 134 -11.29 -6.08 -16.79
N ALA A 135 -11.29 -5.93 -15.46
CA ALA A 135 -10.13 -6.17 -14.62
C ALA A 135 -9.66 -7.64 -14.66
N LYS A 136 -10.60 -8.61 -14.65
CA LYS A 136 -10.30 -10.04 -14.86
C LYS A 136 -9.64 -10.28 -16.22
N ASN A 137 -10.06 -9.55 -17.25
CA ASN A 137 -9.50 -9.67 -18.58
C ASN A 137 -8.04 -9.15 -18.65
N PHE A 138 -7.75 -8.02 -17.99
CA PHE A 138 -6.37 -7.56 -17.82
C PHE A 138 -5.49 -8.62 -17.13
N ILE A 139 -5.98 -9.22 -16.06
CA ILE A 139 -5.26 -10.27 -15.30
C ILE A 139 -4.99 -11.49 -16.18
N ARG A 140 -6.00 -12.02 -16.87
CA ARG A 140 -5.91 -13.23 -17.70
C ARG A 140 -4.93 -13.08 -18.87
N GLN A 141 -4.82 -11.89 -19.45
CA GLN A 141 -3.96 -11.65 -20.60
C GLN A 141 -2.52 -11.28 -20.23
N ALA A 142 -2.28 -10.82 -19.00
CA ALA A 142 -1.00 -10.21 -18.61
C ALA A 142 0.22 -11.11 -18.88
N LYS A 143 0.18 -12.37 -18.43
CA LYS A 143 1.33 -13.29 -18.55
C LYS A 143 1.64 -13.66 -19.99
N GLY A 144 0.62 -14.01 -20.79
CA GLY A 144 0.82 -14.38 -22.19
C GLY A 144 1.43 -13.25 -23.01
N ILE A 145 1.02 -12.00 -22.75
CA ILE A 145 1.62 -10.83 -23.42
C ILE A 145 3.04 -10.56 -22.91
N TYR A 146 3.29 -10.75 -21.61
CA TYR A 146 4.62 -10.58 -21.04
C TYR A 146 5.65 -11.54 -21.65
N GLU A 147 5.25 -12.78 -21.92
CA GLU A 147 6.10 -13.81 -22.53
C GLU A 147 6.57 -13.44 -23.95
N GLU A 148 5.84 -12.57 -24.68
CA GLU A 148 6.27 -12.05 -25.99
C GLU A 148 7.61 -11.31 -25.92
N PHE A 149 8.00 -10.80 -24.75
CA PHE A 149 9.19 -9.97 -24.58
C PHE A 149 10.44 -10.72 -24.11
N SER A 150 10.33 -12.03 -23.81
CA SER A 150 11.46 -12.85 -23.32
C SER A 150 12.19 -12.25 -22.09
N ASP A 151 11.47 -11.57 -21.21
CA ASP A 151 12.01 -11.02 -19.96
C ASP A 151 11.82 -12.04 -18.81
N ASN A 152 12.81 -12.11 -17.91
CA ASN A 152 12.85 -13.09 -16.83
C ASN A 152 12.54 -12.50 -15.45
N ARG A 153 12.26 -11.18 -15.37
CA ARG A 153 11.85 -10.54 -14.12
C ARG A 153 10.48 -11.05 -13.68
N PRO A 154 10.16 -11.02 -12.38
CA PRO A 154 8.82 -11.35 -11.91
C PRO A 154 7.79 -10.36 -12.47
N LEU A 155 6.65 -10.89 -12.92
CA LEU A 155 5.49 -10.16 -13.38
C LEU A 155 4.43 -10.12 -12.27
N TYR A 156 4.09 -8.91 -11.85
CA TYR A 156 2.92 -8.66 -11.02
C TYR A 156 1.81 -8.03 -11.85
N VAL A 157 0.56 -8.23 -11.45
CA VAL A 157 -0.58 -7.50 -12.04
C VAL A 157 -1.18 -6.57 -11.01
N THR A 158 -1.50 -5.34 -11.42
CA THR A 158 -2.24 -4.43 -10.55
C THR A 158 -3.64 -5.00 -10.27
N LEU A 159 -4.07 -4.99 -9.01
CA LEU A 159 -5.48 -5.18 -8.64
C LEU A 159 -5.86 -4.00 -7.74
N ALA A 160 -6.51 -3.01 -8.35
CA ALA A 160 -6.98 -1.81 -7.67
C ALA A 160 -8.48 -1.93 -7.41
N VAL A 161 -8.86 -1.86 -6.13
CA VAL A 161 -10.24 -2.04 -5.69
C VAL A 161 -10.62 -0.91 -4.74
N SER A 162 -11.84 -0.39 -4.87
CA SER A 162 -12.38 0.55 -3.89
C SER A 162 -12.90 -0.19 -2.67
N ARG A 163 -12.98 0.49 -1.52
CA ARG A 163 -13.58 -0.08 -0.30
C ARG A 163 -15.00 -0.57 -0.54
N GLU A 164 -15.77 0.07 -1.41
CA GLU A 164 -17.15 -0.28 -1.73
C GLU A 164 -17.22 -1.71 -2.30
N ALA A 165 -16.31 -2.05 -3.22
CA ALA A 165 -16.26 -3.37 -3.82
C ALA A 165 -15.92 -4.46 -2.81
N LEU A 166 -15.18 -4.12 -1.75
CA LEU A 166 -14.79 -5.06 -0.71
C LEU A 166 -15.87 -5.34 0.33
N ILE A 167 -17.03 -4.68 0.31
CA ILE A 167 -18.05 -4.90 1.35
C ILE A 167 -18.79 -6.23 1.10
N ASP A 168 -19.05 -6.59 -0.15
CA ASP A 168 -19.77 -7.83 -0.48
C ASP A 168 -18.81 -9.03 -0.50
N PHE A 169 -18.93 -9.88 0.52
CA PHE A 169 -18.11 -11.10 0.63
C PHE A 169 -18.41 -12.13 -0.46
N THR A 170 -19.67 -12.25 -0.92
CA THR A 170 -20.06 -13.24 -1.92
C THR A 170 -19.46 -12.89 -3.28
N GLU A 171 -19.54 -11.61 -3.66
CA GLU A 171 -18.93 -11.16 -4.91
C GLU A 171 -17.41 -11.24 -4.86
N LEU A 172 -16.79 -10.94 -3.71
CA LEU A 172 -15.35 -11.08 -3.51
C LEU A 172 -14.90 -12.53 -3.65
N GLU A 173 -15.60 -13.48 -3.04
CA GLU A 173 -15.28 -14.91 -3.13
C GLU A 173 -15.37 -15.40 -4.58
N ALA A 174 -16.45 -15.05 -5.29
CA ALA A 174 -16.60 -15.38 -6.70
C ALA A 174 -15.47 -14.78 -7.56
N PHE A 175 -15.10 -13.52 -7.30
CA PHE A 175 -13.99 -12.87 -8.00
C PHE A 175 -12.64 -13.54 -7.72
N LEU A 176 -12.37 -13.90 -6.46
CA LEU A 176 -11.15 -14.59 -6.06
C LEU A 176 -11.01 -15.95 -6.76
N ASN A 177 -12.08 -16.73 -6.84
CA ASN A 177 -12.10 -17.99 -7.58
C ASN A 177 -11.75 -17.78 -9.07
N ASP A 178 -12.26 -16.72 -9.68
CA ASP A 178 -12.01 -16.41 -11.09
C ASP A 178 -10.57 -15.97 -11.40
N VAL A 179 -9.89 -15.31 -10.44
CA VAL A 179 -8.53 -14.77 -10.64
C VAL A 179 -7.44 -15.69 -10.11
N THR A 180 -7.78 -16.73 -9.36
CA THR A 180 -6.83 -17.77 -8.94
C THR A 180 -6.75 -18.92 -9.95
N ILE A 181 -7.81 -19.18 -10.71
CA ILE A 181 -7.85 -20.19 -11.78
C ILE A 181 -7.41 -19.56 -13.11
N LEU A 182 -6.10 -19.51 -13.34
CA LEU A 182 -5.48 -18.96 -14.55
C LEU A 182 -4.65 -20.02 -15.28
N ASN A 183 -4.79 -20.09 -16.60
CA ASN A 183 -3.94 -20.97 -17.44
C ASN A 183 -2.48 -20.53 -17.44
N SER A 184 -2.26 -19.22 -17.46
CA SER A 184 -0.94 -18.59 -17.45
C SER A 184 -0.93 -17.53 -16.34
N PRO A 185 -0.67 -17.93 -15.09
CA PRO A 185 -0.71 -17.01 -13.95
C PRO A 185 0.46 -16.01 -13.97
N PRO A 186 0.28 -14.78 -13.48
CA PRO A 186 1.40 -13.91 -13.12
C PRO A 186 2.14 -14.47 -11.90
N ASP A 187 3.33 -13.95 -11.60
CA ASP A 187 4.09 -14.32 -10.40
C ASP A 187 3.44 -13.74 -9.12
N GLY A 188 2.61 -12.71 -9.27
CA GLY A 188 1.92 -12.10 -8.14
C GLY A 188 1.00 -10.95 -8.48
N PHE A 189 0.56 -10.25 -7.43
CA PHE A 189 -0.32 -9.09 -7.51
C PHE A 189 0.26 -7.88 -6.78
N TYR A 190 0.08 -6.70 -7.39
CA TYR A 190 0.23 -5.41 -6.72
C TYR A 190 -1.17 -4.91 -6.32
N LEU A 191 -1.50 -5.08 -5.06
CA LEU A 191 -2.82 -4.82 -4.49
C LEU A 191 -2.94 -3.37 -4.02
N LEU A 192 -4.03 -2.71 -4.42
CA LEU A 192 -4.38 -1.37 -3.96
C LEU A 192 -5.82 -1.37 -3.46
N VAL A 193 -6.01 -1.05 -2.18
CA VAL A 193 -7.34 -0.92 -1.57
C VAL A 193 -7.63 0.55 -1.29
N GLY A 194 -8.60 1.09 -1.99
CA GLY A 194 -8.90 2.52 -2.04
C GLY A 194 -9.88 2.97 -0.96
N ALA A 195 -9.53 4.03 -0.25
CA ALA A 195 -10.48 4.81 0.55
C ALA A 195 -11.23 5.83 -0.33
N ARG A 196 -12.43 6.24 0.09
CA ARG A 196 -13.19 7.28 -0.64
C ARG A 196 -12.46 8.61 -0.63
N SER A 197 -11.74 8.89 0.46
CA SER A 197 -10.92 10.08 0.59
C SER A 197 -9.66 9.84 1.39
N ILE A 198 -8.62 10.64 1.13
CA ILE A 198 -7.35 10.65 1.88
C ILE A 198 -7.57 11.00 3.36
N GLU A 199 -8.60 11.80 3.66
CA GLU A 199 -8.92 12.20 5.03
C GLU A 199 -9.77 11.18 5.79
N ALA A 200 -10.42 10.26 5.07
CA ALA A 200 -11.30 9.26 5.62
C ALA A 200 -10.51 8.07 6.18
N ARG A 201 -9.66 8.29 7.21
CA ARG A 201 -8.95 7.19 7.91
C ARG A 201 -9.93 6.07 8.31
N THR A 202 -11.11 6.44 8.77
CA THR A 202 -12.20 5.53 9.14
C THR A 202 -12.70 4.63 8.00
N ASP A 203 -12.41 4.94 6.74
CA ASP A 203 -12.83 4.13 5.60
C ASP A 203 -12.06 2.81 5.51
N LEU A 204 -10.75 2.86 5.75
CA LEU A 204 -9.92 1.65 5.77
C LEU A 204 -10.00 0.93 7.12
N TYR A 205 -10.21 1.66 8.21
CA TYR A 205 -10.47 1.09 9.53
C TYR A 205 -11.96 0.77 9.69
N HIS A 206 -12.45 -0.10 8.81
CA HIS A 206 -13.78 -0.67 8.83
C HIS A 206 -13.67 -2.20 8.85
N THR A 207 -14.41 -2.85 9.74
CA THR A 207 -14.38 -4.29 9.99
C THR A 207 -14.39 -5.13 8.70
N ASP A 208 -15.36 -4.92 7.80
CA ASP A 208 -15.41 -5.67 6.53
C ASP A 208 -14.22 -5.40 5.60
N VAL A 209 -13.74 -4.16 5.51
CA VAL A 209 -12.65 -3.78 4.60
C VAL A 209 -11.36 -4.46 5.05
N ILE A 210 -11.06 -4.43 6.35
CA ILE A 210 -9.91 -5.11 6.94
C ILE A 210 -10.02 -6.62 6.71
N ALA A 211 -11.17 -7.22 7.05
CA ALA A 211 -11.38 -8.65 6.91
C ALA A 211 -11.18 -9.13 5.47
N ASN A 212 -11.74 -8.40 4.51
CA ASN A 212 -11.70 -8.77 3.10
C ASN A 212 -10.38 -8.43 2.42
N TRP A 213 -9.64 -7.42 2.90
CA TRP A 213 -8.26 -7.19 2.45
C TRP A 213 -7.31 -8.28 2.98
N MET A 214 -7.51 -8.73 4.22
CA MET A 214 -6.80 -9.89 4.76
C MET A 214 -7.14 -11.16 3.96
N LEU A 215 -8.41 -11.36 3.61
CA LEU A 215 -8.84 -12.49 2.78
C LEU A 215 -8.22 -12.46 1.38
N LEU A 216 -8.17 -11.29 0.71
CA LEU A 216 -7.45 -11.14 -0.55
C LEU A 216 -6.00 -11.62 -0.45
N ASN A 217 -5.30 -11.21 0.62
CA ASN A 217 -3.92 -11.63 0.84
C ASN A 217 -3.81 -13.14 1.07
N TYR A 218 -4.67 -13.68 1.93
CA TYR A 218 -4.69 -15.10 2.25
C TYR A 218 -4.98 -15.97 1.03
N SER A 219 -6.09 -15.71 0.32
CA SER A 219 -6.53 -16.48 -0.84
C SER A 219 -5.53 -16.43 -1.99
N LEU A 220 -4.91 -15.28 -2.25
CA LEU A 220 -3.86 -15.19 -3.26
C LEU A 220 -2.60 -15.95 -2.81
N LYS A 221 -2.23 -15.87 -1.53
CA LYS A 221 -1.02 -16.51 -1.02
C LYS A 221 -1.10 -18.03 -1.06
N ILE A 222 -2.22 -18.61 -0.66
CA ILE A 222 -2.42 -20.08 -0.71
C ILE A 222 -2.41 -20.61 -2.15
N ASN A 223 -2.72 -19.76 -3.13
CA ASN A 223 -2.61 -20.08 -4.57
C ASN A 223 -1.20 -19.81 -5.14
N GLY A 224 -0.21 -19.54 -4.30
CA GLY A 224 1.20 -19.43 -4.69
C GLY A 224 1.63 -18.05 -5.20
N TYR A 225 0.75 -17.05 -5.19
CA TYR A 225 1.06 -15.71 -5.65
C TYR A 225 1.92 -14.94 -4.64
N GLN A 226 2.82 -14.11 -5.16
CA GLN A 226 3.48 -13.07 -4.36
C GLN A 226 2.61 -11.81 -4.26
N ILE A 227 2.65 -11.13 -3.12
CA ILE A 227 1.70 -10.04 -2.85
C ILE A 227 2.40 -8.77 -2.37
N ILE A 228 2.23 -7.71 -3.15
CA ILE A 228 2.71 -6.36 -2.84
C ILE A 228 1.50 -5.49 -2.50
N ASN A 229 1.35 -5.10 -1.24
CA ASN A 229 0.30 -4.19 -0.81
C ASN A 229 0.79 -2.75 -0.93
N GLY A 230 0.27 -2.01 -1.92
CA GLY A 230 0.53 -0.59 -2.07
C GLY A 230 -0.27 0.23 -1.05
N TYR A 231 0.31 1.33 -0.56
CA TYR A 231 -0.37 2.26 0.36
C TYR A 231 -1.03 1.59 1.58
N SER A 232 -0.36 0.59 2.17
CA SER A 232 -0.91 -0.24 3.24
C SER A 232 -0.54 0.24 4.64
N ASP A 233 0.55 0.99 4.78
CA ASP A 233 0.97 1.66 6.02
C ASP A 233 0.79 0.80 7.28
N LEU A 234 0.02 1.26 8.28
CA LEU A 234 -0.19 0.57 9.55
C LEU A 234 -1.03 -0.72 9.44
N ILE A 235 -1.69 -0.96 8.31
CA ILE A 235 -2.41 -2.21 8.05
C ILE A 235 -1.45 -3.31 7.59
N SER A 236 -0.25 -2.95 7.09
CA SER A 236 0.73 -3.90 6.56
C SER A 236 1.02 -5.10 7.48
N PRO A 237 1.23 -4.96 8.80
CA PRO A 237 1.51 -6.11 9.66
C PRO A 237 0.38 -7.14 9.72
N PHE A 238 -0.87 -6.68 9.66
CA PHE A 238 -2.05 -7.55 9.63
C PHE A 238 -2.16 -8.30 8.30
N LEU A 239 -1.85 -7.63 7.18
CA LEU A 239 -1.80 -8.27 5.85
C LEU A 239 -0.65 -9.28 5.77
N GLY A 240 0.50 -8.94 6.36
CA GLY A 240 1.64 -9.83 6.48
C GLY A 240 1.37 -11.07 7.32
N ALA A 241 0.53 -10.94 8.35
CA ALA A 241 0.14 -12.06 9.18
C ALA A 241 -0.62 -13.15 8.40
N VAL A 242 -1.26 -12.78 7.28
CA VAL A 242 -2.08 -13.68 6.47
C VAL A 242 -1.50 -13.95 5.08
N GLY A 243 -0.22 -13.64 4.86
CA GLY A 243 0.48 -14.03 3.63
C GLY A 243 0.97 -12.89 2.74
N GLY A 244 0.74 -11.63 3.11
CA GLY A 244 1.32 -10.48 2.42
C GLY A 244 2.85 -10.49 2.44
N ASP A 245 3.49 -10.40 1.27
CA ASP A 245 4.95 -10.48 1.17
C ASP A 245 5.61 -9.12 1.40
N ILE A 246 5.00 -8.05 0.88
CA ILE A 246 5.51 -6.68 0.91
C ILE A 246 4.39 -5.70 1.28
N GLY A 247 4.70 -4.75 2.17
CA GLY A 247 3.87 -3.59 2.46
C GLY A 247 4.54 -2.31 1.97
N CYS A 248 3.75 -1.32 1.57
CA CYS A 248 4.26 -0.04 1.08
C CYS A 248 3.71 1.12 1.90
N THR A 249 4.58 2.07 2.24
CA THR A 249 4.17 3.31 2.91
C THR A 249 5.06 4.48 2.53
N GLY A 250 4.49 5.69 2.51
CA GLY A 250 5.21 6.92 2.20
C GLY A 250 5.12 7.98 3.29
N TRP A 251 5.55 9.19 2.91
CA TRP A 251 5.74 10.30 3.84
C TRP A 251 4.55 11.26 3.94
N TRP A 252 3.66 11.24 2.95
CA TRP A 252 2.40 11.99 2.96
C TRP A 252 1.22 11.05 3.21
N SER A 253 0.11 11.57 3.73
CA SER A 253 -1.10 10.77 3.97
C SER A 253 -1.60 10.05 2.70
N ASN A 254 -1.53 10.73 1.54
CA ASN A 254 -1.89 10.14 0.25
C ASN A 254 -0.89 9.11 -0.30
N LEU A 255 0.23 8.88 0.39
CA LEU A 255 1.18 7.80 0.15
C LEU A 255 1.07 6.68 1.20
N ARG A 256 0.24 6.88 2.23
CA ARG A 256 -0.08 5.91 3.28
C ARG A 256 -1.44 5.26 3.07
N ILE A 257 -2.31 5.89 2.28
CA ILE A 257 -3.66 5.45 1.94
C ILE A 257 -3.84 5.62 0.44
N PHE A 258 -4.25 4.56 -0.25
CA PHE A 258 -4.63 4.66 -1.66
C PHE A 258 -5.99 5.35 -1.75
N SER A 259 -6.09 6.38 -2.59
CA SER A 259 -7.35 7.05 -2.90
C SER A 259 -7.23 7.77 -4.23
N MET A 260 -8.31 7.79 -5.00
CA MET A 260 -8.37 8.54 -6.25
C MET A 260 -8.38 10.06 -6.02
N ASP A 261 -8.64 10.55 -4.80
CA ASP A 261 -8.58 11.97 -4.44
C ASP A 261 -7.21 12.60 -4.70
N ARG A 262 -6.13 11.80 -4.76
CA ARG A 262 -4.81 12.34 -5.11
C ARG A 262 -4.73 12.86 -6.56
N PHE A 263 -5.71 12.52 -7.40
CA PHE A 263 -5.90 13.02 -8.75
C PHE A 263 -6.99 14.10 -8.82
N ALA A 264 -7.66 14.40 -7.72
CA ALA A 264 -8.62 15.50 -7.65
C ALA A 264 -7.92 16.88 -7.64
N PRO A 265 -8.65 17.97 -7.94
CA PRO A 265 -8.13 19.32 -7.83
C PRO A 265 -7.60 19.65 -6.43
N GLU A 266 -6.52 20.42 -6.35
CA GLU A 266 -6.00 20.88 -5.06
C GLU A 266 -6.94 21.93 -4.46
N VAL A 267 -7.42 21.70 -3.23
CA VAL A 267 -7.92 22.79 -2.40
C VAL A 267 -6.69 23.56 -1.92
N THR A 268 -6.49 24.79 -2.42
CA THR A 268 -5.32 25.60 -2.10
C THR A 268 -5.31 26.02 -0.64
N GLY A 269 -4.12 26.00 -0.03
CA GLY A 269 -3.90 26.46 1.34
C GLY A 269 -4.01 25.35 2.38
N GLY A 270 -2.96 25.20 3.18
CA GLY A 270 -2.94 24.25 4.28
C GLY A 270 -1.77 24.56 5.20
N ARG A 271 -2.02 24.54 6.52
CA ARG A 271 -0.96 24.58 7.51
C ARG A 271 -0.06 23.36 7.29
N LEU A 272 1.25 23.57 7.35
CA LEU A 272 2.20 22.47 7.31
C LEU A 272 1.82 21.43 8.38
N PRO A 273 1.70 20.13 8.02
CA PRO A 273 1.34 19.11 8.98
C PRO A 273 2.30 19.09 10.16
N VAL A 274 1.75 18.97 11.37
CA VAL A 274 2.53 18.75 12.59
C VAL A 274 3.26 17.42 12.48
N GLN A 275 4.53 17.42 12.84
CA GLN A 275 5.37 16.24 12.86
C GLN A 275 4.79 15.19 13.81
N ARG A 276 4.81 13.95 13.36
CA ARG A 276 4.27 12.82 14.11
C ARG A 276 5.34 11.79 14.44
N TYR A 277 5.02 10.97 15.42
CA TYR A 277 5.79 9.83 15.87
C TYR A 277 4.93 8.58 15.72
N LEU A 278 5.40 7.58 14.98
CA LEU A 278 4.72 6.30 14.89
C LEU A 278 5.08 5.46 16.12
N SER A 279 4.10 5.22 17.01
CA SER A 279 4.25 4.29 18.13
C SER A 279 3.70 2.92 17.73
N THR A 280 4.57 1.91 17.70
CA THR A 280 4.17 0.51 17.50
C THR A 280 3.36 -0.01 18.68
N LYS A 281 3.53 0.60 19.86
CA LYS A 281 2.80 0.26 21.09
C LYS A 281 1.35 0.75 21.08
N LEU A 282 1.07 1.85 20.37
CA LEU A 282 -0.28 2.37 20.16
C LEU A 282 -0.89 1.90 18.83
N LEU A 283 -0.10 1.28 17.96
CA LEU A 283 -0.47 1.01 16.56
C LEU A 283 -0.99 2.27 15.84
N ASN A 284 -0.45 3.45 16.20
CA ASN A 284 -0.90 4.73 15.69
C ASN A 284 0.21 5.79 15.73
N ARG A 285 -0.02 6.91 15.04
CA ARG A 285 0.81 8.10 15.08
C ARG A 285 0.26 9.12 16.06
N ILE A 286 1.12 9.56 16.96
CA ILE A 286 0.87 10.68 17.87
C ILE A 286 1.67 11.90 17.41
N THR A 287 1.19 13.11 17.71
CA THR A 287 1.96 14.32 17.43
C THR A 287 3.24 14.37 18.25
N PHE A 288 4.25 15.09 17.77
CA PHE A 288 5.48 15.36 18.52
C PHE A 288 5.19 15.91 19.93
N TYR A 289 4.22 16.81 20.06
CA TYR A 289 3.82 17.40 21.34
C TYR A 289 3.19 16.38 22.29
N GLU A 290 2.31 15.52 21.78
CA GLU A 290 1.72 14.43 22.56
C GLU A 290 2.79 13.44 23.01
N LEU A 291 3.75 13.08 22.15
CA LEU A 291 4.89 12.24 22.54
C LEU A 291 5.67 12.86 23.71
N GLY A 292 5.97 14.16 23.63
CA GLY A 292 6.68 14.89 24.69
C GLY A 292 5.92 14.88 26.02
N ALA A 293 4.59 15.02 25.98
CA ALA A 293 3.75 14.93 27.17
C ALA A 293 3.69 13.50 27.73
N LEU A 294 3.46 12.52 26.85
CA LEU A 294 3.28 11.12 27.24
C LEU A 294 4.57 10.49 27.79
N ARG A 295 5.75 10.75 27.21
CA ARG A 295 7.02 10.16 27.66
C ARG A 295 7.33 10.41 29.15
N ARG A 296 6.80 11.49 29.72
CA ARG A 296 6.97 11.83 31.15
C ARG A 296 6.05 11.02 32.08
N ILE A 297 4.91 10.59 31.57
CA ILE A 297 3.82 10.01 32.37
C ILE A 297 3.72 8.50 32.11
N ILE A 298 4.00 8.09 30.88
CA ILE A 298 3.91 6.75 30.32
C ILE A 298 5.10 6.55 29.36
N PRO A 299 6.31 6.26 29.88
CA PRO A 299 7.53 6.14 29.07
C PRO A 299 7.45 5.08 27.96
N ASN A 300 6.69 4.01 28.21
CA ASN A 300 6.50 2.87 27.30
C ASN A 300 5.72 3.21 26.02
N VAL A 301 5.39 4.48 25.76
CA VAL A 301 4.83 4.93 24.48
C VAL A 301 5.88 4.95 23.36
N ALA A 302 7.15 5.10 23.72
CA ALA A 302 8.26 5.03 22.77
C ALA A 302 8.51 3.58 22.32
N ASN A 303 9.07 3.42 21.13
CA ASN A 303 9.33 2.12 20.53
C ASN A 303 10.64 1.50 21.04
N GLU A 304 11.53 2.31 21.61
CA GLU A 304 12.90 1.96 21.99
C GLU A 304 13.75 1.57 20.77
N LEU A 305 13.55 2.29 19.67
CA LEU A 305 14.26 2.10 18.41
C LEU A 305 15.27 3.23 18.16
N PRO A 306 16.34 2.99 17.36
CA PRO A 306 17.39 4.00 17.12
C PRO A 306 16.90 5.38 16.67
N MET A 307 15.86 5.46 15.84
CA MET A 307 15.32 6.74 15.38
C MET A 307 14.57 7.52 16.46
N ASP A 308 14.25 6.90 17.61
CA ASP A 308 13.57 7.56 18.73
C ASP A 308 14.44 8.64 19.38
N GLU A 309 15.76 8.50 19.32
CA GLU A 309 16.75 9.48 19.81
C GLU A 309 16.65 10.81 19.06
N LYS A 310 16.18 10.79 17.81
CA LYS A 310 16.02 12.01 17.00
C LYS A 310 14.78 12.84 17.39
N TYR A 311 14.03 12.39 18.39
CA TYR A 311 12.84 13.06 18.93
C TYR A 311 13.09 13.73 20.29
N GLU A 312 14.35 14.02 20.65
CA GLU A 312 14.66 14.90 21.80
C GLU A 312 14.20 16.36 21.55
N GLY A 313 14.17 16.77 20.28
CA GLY A 313 13.57 18.01 19.81
C GLY A 313 12.61 17.75 18.64
N GLU A 314 11.99 18.81 18.12
CA GLU A 314 11.09 18.67 16.96
C GLU A 314 11.90 18.20 15.74
N PRO A 315 11.59 17.03 15.16
CA PRO A 315 12.41 16.46 14.11
C PRO A 315 12.18 17.14 12.76
N GLU A 316 13.19 17.04 11.88
CA GLU A 316 12.97 17.30 10.46
C GLU A 316 12.01 16.25 9.86
N ARG A 317 11.32 16.61 8.77
CA ARG A 317 10.39 15.68 8.11
C ARG A 317 11.06 14.43 7.56
N SER A 318 12.29 14.54 7.06
CA SER A 318 13.11 13.40 6.63
C SER A 318 13.27 12.38 7.76
N ILE A 319 13.51 12.86 8.98
CA ILE A 319 13.65 12.05 10.20
C ILE A 319 12.32 11.40 10.59
N GLU A 320 11.19 12.13 10.53
CA GLU A 320 9.86 11.52 10.79
C GLU A 320 9.59 10.33 9.87
N VAL A 321 9.98 10.43 8.61
CA VAL A 321 9.76 9.38 7.61
C VAL A 321 10.62 8.16 7.92
N LEU A 322 11.90 8.37 8.22
CA LEU A 322 12.80 7.28 8.62
C LEU A 322 12.32 6.61 9.92
N GLN A 323 11.86 7.39 10.91
CA GLN A 323 11.29 6.86 12.16
C GLN A 323 10.05 6.02 11.90
N SER A 324 9.13 6.52 11.05
CA SER A 324 7.93 5.78 10.68
C SER A 324 8.26 4.46 9.98
N TRP A 325 9.24 4.46 9.07
CA TRP A 325 9.65 3.23 8.38
C TRP A 325 10.36 2.25 9.33
N GLU A 326 11.21 2.72 10.23
CA GLU A 326 11.91 1.86 11.20
C GLU A 326 10.92 1.20 12.16
N ALA A 327 9.99 1.98 12.71
CA ALA A 327 8.93 1.49 13.57
C ALA A 327 8.06 0.43 12.88
N LEU A 328 7.64 0.70 11.64
CA LEU A 328 6.81 -0.24 10.89
C LEU A 328 7.59 -1.50 10.48
N SER A 329 8.84 -1.36 10.05
CA SER A 329 9.70 -2.50 9.71
C SER A 329 9.96 -3.39 10.93
N SER A 330 10.19 -2.79 12.10
CA SER A 330 10.33 -3.53 13.37
C SER A 330 9.06 -4.30 13.72
N LEU A 331 7.89 -3.65 13.64
CA LEU A 331 6.60 -4.29 13.90
C LEU A 331 6.32 -5.44 12.92
N LEU A 332 6.63 -5.26 11.63
CA LEU A 332 6.53 -6.29 10.60
C LEU A 332 7.42 -7.50 10.91
N ALA A 333 8.67 -7.25 11.33
CA ALA A 333 9.60 -8.31 11.70
C ALA A 333 9.08 -9.13 12.90
N ILE A 334 8.52 -8.47 13.91
CA ILE A 334 7.95 -9.14 15.10
C ILE A 334 6.74 -9.99 14.73
N ILE A 335 5.75 -9.39 14.06
CA ILE A 335 4.48 -10.05 13.74
C ILE A 335 4.71 -11.21 12.78
N THR A 336 5.50 -11.02 11.72
CA THR A 336 5.64 -12.02 10.63
C THR A 336 6.78 -13.02 10.84
N ALA A 337 7.44 -13.03 12.01
CA ALA A 337 8.65 -13.83 12.25
C ALA A 337 8.46 -15.35 12.10
N SER A 338 7.28 -15.90 12.44
CA SER A 338 7.09 -17.36 12.44
C SER A 338 6.83 -17.92 11.04
N GLY A 339 6.44 -17.08 10.08
CA GLY A 339 5.97 -17.52 8.76
C GLY A 339 4.66 -18.33 8.79
N ASP A 340 4.06 -18.49 9.98
CA ASP A 340 2.86 -19.26 10.26
C ASP A 340 1.70 -18.31 10.54
N SER A 341 0.65 -18.39 9.72
CA SER A 341 -0.47 -17.44 9.78
C SER A 341 -1.19 -17.43 11.12
N TYR A 342 -1.36 -18.59 11.76
CA TYR A 342 -2.03 -18.69 13.06
C TYR A 342 -1.24 -17.95 14.14
N LYS A 343 0.07 -18.26 14.25
CA LYS A 343 0.96 -17.59 15.21
C LYS A 343 1.10 -16.09 14.93
N ASN A 344 1.11 -15.70 13.65
CA ASN A 344 1.17 -14.28 13.29
C ASN A 344 -0.13 -13.55 13.72
N LEU A 345 -1.29 -14.17 13.55
CA LEU A 345 -2.59 -13.61 13.96
C LEU A 345 -2.71 -13.51 15.49
N GLU A 346 -2.15 -14.46 16.24
CA GLU A 346 -2.04 -14.35 17.70
C GLU A 346 -1.22 -13.13 18.11
N LYS A 347 -0.05 -12.91 17.48
CA LYS A 347 0.76 -11.71 17.72
C LYS A 347 0.05 -10.41 17.36
N CYS A 348 -0.75 -10.41 16.29
CA CYS A 348 -1.61 -9.27 15.95
C CYS A 348 -2.62 -8.98 17.08
N ALA A 349 -3.28 -10.01 17.60
CA ALA A 349 -4.23 -9.87 18.72
C ALA A 349 -3.54 -9.38 20.00
N GLU A 350 -2.36 -9.90 20.31
CA GLU A 350 -1.54 -9.43 21.44
C GLU A 350 -1.12 -7.97 21.29
N ALA A 351 -0.76 -7.54 20.09
CA ALA A 351 -0.40 -6.16 19.80
C ALA A 351 -1.61 -5.21 19.96
N ILE A 352 -2.79 -5.60 19.49
CA ILE A 352 -4.03 -4.82 19.68
C ILE A 352 -4.34 -4.70 21.17
N LYS A 353 -4.39 -5.83 21.89
CA LYS A 353 -4.68 -5.83 23.33
C LYS A 353 -3.70 -4.98 24.14
N SER A 354 -2.41 -5.07 23.82
CA SER A 354 -1.37 -4.24 24.45
C SER A 354 -1.60 -2.75 24.19
N ALA A 355 -2.05 -2.40 22.99
CA ALA A 355 -2.41 -1.02 22.66
C ALA A 355 -3.65 -0.56 23.44
N GLU A 356 -4.70 -1.37 23.56
CA GLU A 356 -5.90 -1.06 24.35
C GLU A 356 -5.57 -0.79 25.83
N ASP A 357 -4.74 -1.63 26.43
CA ASP A 357 -4.27 -1.47 27.82
C ASP A 357 -3.47 -0.15 27.99
N LEU A 358 -2.63 0.17 27.00
CA LEU A 358 -1.84 1.40 26.99
C LEU A 358 -2.73 2.64 26.81
N TYR A 359 -3.71 2.61 25.91
CA TYR A 359 -4.67 3.69 25.73
C TYR A 359 -5.55 3.91 26.96
N THR A 360 -5.96 2.84 27.64
CA THR A 360 -6.67 2.92 28.92
C THR A 360 -5.84 3.67 29.97
N SER A 361 -4.54 3.36 30.04
CA SER A 361 -3.60 4.04 30.93
C SER A 361 -3.40 5.51 30.56
N ILE A 362 -3.37 5.83 29.25
CA ILE A 362 -3.26 7.21 28.74
C ILE A 362 -4.51 8.02 29.10
N LYS A 363 -5.71 7.51 28.80
CA LYS A 363 -6.99 8.22 29.01
C LYS A 363 -7.22 8.63 30.46
N ALA A 364 -6.65 7.89 31.41
CA ALA A 364 -6.70 8.23 32.83
C ALA A 364 -5.88 9.48 33.21
N ARG A 365 -4.95 9.94 32.36
CA ARG A 365 -3.95 10.97 32.70
C ARG A 365 -3.78 12.06 31.65
N TYR A 366 -4.15 11.79 30.40
CA TYR A 366 -3.92 12.69 29.26
C TYR A 366 -4.99 12.51 28.20
N ARG A 367 -5.39 13.61 27.55
CA ARG A 367 -6.36 13.60 26.46
C ARG A 367 -5.63 13.75 25.12
N LEU A 368 -5.67 12.71 24.30
CA LEU A 368 -5.12 12.73 22.95
C LEU A 368 -6.04 13.50 21.98
N ASP A 369 -5.44 13.98 20.89
CA ASP A 369 -6.15 14.49 19.72
C ASP A 369 -6.91 13.34 19.03
N ALA A 370 -7.97 13.68 18.31
CA ALA A 370 -8.84 12.73 17.62
C ALA A 370 -8.09 11.87 16.58
N LYS A 371 -7.00 12.39 15.99
CA LYS A 371 -6.18 11.60 15.05
C LYS A 371 -5.25 10.60 15.73
N SER A 372 -5.10 10.71 17.05
CA SER A 372 -4.15 9.97 17.87
C SER A 372 -4.82 9.03 18.87
N ASP A 373 -6.16 9.04 18.93
CA ASP A 373 -6.98 8.14 19.73
C ASP A 373 -6.92 6.67 19.26
N ASP A 374 -7.71 5.83 19.94
CA ASP A 374 -7.78 4.38 19.80
C ASP A 374 -8.93 3.88 18.92
N THR A 375 -9.61 4.76 18.19
CA THR A 375 -10.79 4.41 17.37
C THR A 375 -10.50 3.39 16.26
N HIS A 376 -9.22 3.14 15.94
CA HIS A 376 -8.81 2.15 14.96
C HIS A 376 -8.69 0.72 15.53
N LEU A 377 -8.61 0.54 16.85
CA LEU A 377 -8.31 -0.77 17.45
C LEU A 377 -9.48 -1.76 17.34
N GLU A 378 -10.71 -1.29 17.62
CA GLU A 378 -11.91 -2.13 17.52
C GLU A 378 -12.12 -2.65 16.08
N PRO A 379 -12.11 -1.80 15.02
CA PRO A 379 -12.19 -2.30 13.65
C PRO A 379 -11.08 -3.28 13.25
N LEU A 380 -9.86 -3.11 13.78
CA LEU A 380 -8.75 -4.06 13.55
C LEU A 380 -9.05 -5.42 14.20
N GLN A 381 -9.50 -5.42 15.45
CA GLN A 381 -9.80 -6.64 16.19
C GLN A 381 -10.98 -7.38 15.59
N GLU A 382 -12.07 -6.67 15.29
CA GLU A 382 -13.25 -7.24 14.66
C GLU A 382 -12.96 -7.72 13.24
N GLY A 383 -12.24 -6.92 12.45
CA GLY A 383 -11.89 -7.28 11.07
C GLY A 383 -11.04 -8.54 11.02
N MET A 384 -10.07 -8.68 11.93
CA MET A 384 -9.28 -9.90 12.06
C MET A 384 -10.12 -11.12 12.46
N ASN A 385 -11.06 -10.97 13.40
CA ASN A 385 -11.96 -12.06 13.82
C ASN A 385 -12.90 -12.47 12.69
N LEU A 386 -13.44 -11.50 11.94
CA LEU A 386 -14.28 -11.75 10.78
C LEU A 386 -13.51 -12.44 9.65
N PHE A 387 -12.26 -12.05 9.42
CA PHE A 387 -11.36 -12.74 8.51
C PHE A 387 -11.18 -14.22 8.91
N LYS A 388 -10.84 -14.51 10.17
CA LYS A 388 -10.67 -15.89 10.66
C LYS A 388 -11.90 -16.75 10.37
N LYS A 389 -13.09 -16.20 10.64
CA LYS A 389 -14.36 -16.86 10.33
C LYS A 389 -14.55 -17.12 8.83
N ARG A 390 -14.25 -16.12 7.97
CA ARG A 390 -14.40 -16.22 6.51
C ARG A 390 -13.37 -17.15 5.86
N ALA A 391 -12.17 -17.21 6.42
CA ALA A 391 -11.08 -18.06 5.94
C ALA A 391 -11.08 -19.47 6.55
N GLU A 392 -12.03 -19.75 7.47
CA GLU A 392 -12.16 -21.03 8.19
C GLU A 392 -10.90 -21.45 8.95
N ILE A 393 -10.19 -20.48 9.56
CA ILE A 393 -8.97 -20.71 10.34
C ILE A 393 -9.10 -20.28 11.80
#